data_AF-A0A2K8U1R2-F1
#
_entry.id   AF-A0A2K8U1R2-F1
#
_cell.length_a   1.000
_cell.length_b   1.000
_cell.length_c   1.000
_cell.angle_alpha   90.00
_cell.angle_beta   90.00
_cell.angle_gamma   90.00
#
_symmetry.space_group_name_H-M   'P 1'
#
loop_
_entity.id
_entity.type
_entity.pdbx_description
1 polymer ?
#
loop_
_entity_poly.entity_id
_entity_poly.type
_entity_poly.pdbx_seq_one_letter_code
_entity_poly.pdbx_strand_id
1 'polypeptide(L)'
;MKSSAYEIAKSGGRHAGFLLGHATKSTGEVTRAIRSLRNQVEVHRDKIANPLKWVSPELPERQLSHLVNQYWPKEIANFTEQIEILEQILAEADP
;
A
#
# COMPACT_ATOMS: atom_id res chain seq x y z
N MET A 1 2.39 -10.95 -20.00
CA MET A 1 1.59 -10.56 -18.83
C MET A 1 2.53 -10.08 -17.74
N LYS A 2 2.24 -8.96 -17.08
CA LYS A 2 2.97 -8.61 -15.85
C LYS A 2 2.45 -9.54 -14.75
N SER A 3 3.35 -10.13 -13.96
CA SER A 3 2.98 -10.92 -12.78
C SER A 3 2.27 -10.03 -11.76
N SER A 4 1.28 -10.58 -11.07
CA SER A 4 0.57 -9.91 -9.96
C SER A 4 1.54 -9.63 -8.80
N ALA A 5 1.21 -8.68 -7.94
CA ALA A 5 2.01 -8.41 -6.74
C ALA A 5 2.11 -9.64 -5.83
N TYR A 6 1.04 -10.44 -5.80
CA TYR A 6 0.98 -11.73 -5.10
C TYR A 6 1.97 -12.76 -5.66
N GLU A 7 1.99 -12.98 -6.98
CA GLU A 7 2.91 -13.95 -7.60
C GLU A 7 4.38 -13.56 -7.39
N ILE A 8 4.69 -12.27 -7.50
CA ILE A 8 6.04 -11.75 -7.22
C ILE A 8 6.44 -11.97 -5.76
N ALA A 9 5.51 -11.74 -4.82
CA ALA A 9 5.76 -11.97 -3.40
C ALA A 9 5.93 -13.47 -3.09
N LYS A 10 5.11 -14.33 -3.69
CA LYS A 10 5.14 -15.79 -3.54
C LYS A 10 6.46 -16.39 -4.07
N SER A 11 7.03 -15.81 -5.12
CA SER A 11 8.35 -16.19 -5.64
C SER A 11 9.53 -15.63 -4.84
N GLY A 12 9.31 -15.03 -3.67
CA GLY A 12 10.37 -14.46 -2.82
C GLY A 12 10.84 -13.05 -3.21
N GLY A 13 10.10 -12.38 -4.11
CA GLY A 13 10.42 -11.04 -4.58
C GLY A 13 9.91 -9.92 -3.66
N ARG A 14 9.52 -8.80 -4.28
CA ARG A 14 8.95 -7.64 -3.59
C ARG A 14 7.76 -8.09 -2.73
N HIS A 15 7.69 -7.57 -1.50
CA HIS A 15 6.66 -7.89 -0.49
C HIS A 15 6.62 -9.34 0.02
N ALA A 16 7.62 -10.18 -0.26
CA ALA A 16 7.65 -11.55 0.27
C ALA A 16 7.52 -11.62 1.80
N GLY A 17 8.22 -10.75 2.54
CA GLY A 17 8.09 -10.66 4.00
C GLY A 17 6.69 -10.22 4.46
N PHE A 18 6.02 -9.36 3.69
CA PHE A 18 4.65 -8.92 3.98
C PHE A 18 3.64 -10.06 3.78
N LEU A 19 3.78 -10.82 2.69
CA LEU A 19 2.99 -12.03 2.42
C LEU A 19 3.16 -13.04 3.54
N LEU A 20 4.39 -13.41 3.89
CA LEU A 20 4.68 -14.38 4.96
C LEU A 20 4.07 -13.94 6.30
N GLY A 21 4.12 -12.64 6.60
CA GLY A 21 3.53 -12.09 7.83
C GLY A 21 2.00 -12.11 7.88
N HIS A 22 1.31 -12.34 6.77
CA HIS A 22 -0.16 -12.38 6.69
C HIS A 22 -0.74 -13.74 6.29
N ALA A 23 0.07 -14.63 5.72
CA ALA A 23 -0.37 -15.95 5.23
C ALA A 23 -0.98 -16.84 6.33
N THR A 24 -0.62 -16.64 7.60
CA THR A 24 -1.13 -17.41 8.74
C THR A 24 -2.16 -16.65 9.58
N LYS A 25 -2.50 -15.42 9.21
CA LYS A 25 -3.47 -14.61 9.95
C LYS A 25 -4.90 -15.03 9.64
N SER A 26 -5.80 -14.77 10.59
CA SER A 26 -7.23 -15.02 10.36
C SER A 26 -7.81 -14.10 9.29
N THR A 27 -8.88 -14.54 8.60
CA THR A 27 -9.65 -13.75 7.64
C THR A 27 -10.04 -12.37 8.18
N GLY A 28 -10.41 -12.29 9.47
CA GLY A 28 -10.76 -11.02 10.11
C GLY A 28 -9.56 -10.07 10.29
N GLU A 29 -8.36 -10.59 10.57
CA GLU A 29 -7.14 -9.78 10.62
C GLU A 29 -6.71 -9.28 9.24
N VAL A 30 -6.75 -10.16 8.23
CA VAL A 30 -6.43 -9.81 6.84
C VAL A 30 -7.40 -8.74 6.32
N THR A 31 -8.69 -8.89 6.57
CA THR A 31 -9.72 -7.88 6.21
C THR A 31 -9.48 -6.54 6.89
N ARG A 32 -9.11 -6.53 8.18
CA ARG A 32 -8.76 -5.29 8.90
C ARG A 32 -7.52 -4.63 8.30
N ALA A 33 -6.51 -5.42 7.92
CA ALA A 33 -5.31 -4.91 7.27
C ALA A 33 -5.63 -4.27 5.90
N ILE A 34 -6.48 -4.90 5.07
CA ILE A 34 -6.96 -4.32 3.80
C ILE A 34 -7.63 -2.96 4.05
N ARG A 35 -8.56 -2.89 5.01
CA ARG A 35 -9.24 -1.63 5.34
C ARG A 35 -8.26 -0.53 5.77
N SER A 36 -7.28 -0.88 6.59
CA SER A 36 -6.23 0.05 7.03
C SER A 36 -5.42 0.58 5.84
N LEU A 37 -4.97 -0.31 4.95
CA LEU A 37 -4.20 0.07 3.76
C LEU A 37 -5.03 0.93 2.79
N ARG A 38 -6.30 0.62 2.59
CA ARG A 38 -7.22 1.45 1.79
C ARG A 38 -7.36 2.86 2.37
N ASN A 39 -7.49 2.99 3.69
CA ASN A 39 -7.49 4.30 4.33
C ASN A 39 -6.16 5.05 4.10
N GLN A 40 -5.03 4.35 4.15
CA GLN A 40 -3.72 4.95 3.87
C GLN A 40 -3.60 5.42 2.42
N VAL A 41 -4.16 4.69 1.45
CA VAL A 41 -4.25 5.15 0.05
C VAL A 41 -5.02 6.46 -0.03
N GLU A 42 -6.20 6.56 0.60
CA GLU A 42 -6.99 7.78 0.58
C GLU A 42 -6.29 8.96 1.28
N VAL A 43 -5.62 8.71 2.41
CA VAL A 43 -4.80 9.72 3.09
C VAL A 43 -3.70 10.24 2.15
N HIS A 44 -3.03 9.37 1.40
CA HIS A 44 -1.99 9.81 0.48
C HIS A 44 -2.54 10.50 -0.77
N ARG A 45 -3.74 10.11 -1.24
CA ARG A 45 -4.46 10.87 -2.28
C ARG A 45 -4.81 12.28 -1.79
N ASP A 46 -5.29 12.42 -0.56
CA ASP A 46 -5.55 13.74 0.04
C ASP A 46 -4.28 14.54 0.26
N LYS A 47 -3.16 13.91 0.63
CA LYS A 47 -1.84 14.58 0.69
C LYS A 47 -1.43 15.14 -0.67
N ILE A 48 -1.64 14.40 -1.75
CA ILE A 48 -1.31 14.87 -3.11
C ILE A 48 -2.25 16.00 -3.54
N ALA A 49 -3.55 15.89 -3.27
CA ALA A 49 -4.54 16.89 -3.65
C ALA A 49 -4.43 18.18 -2.82
N ASN A 50 -4.16 18.04 -1.52
CA ASN A 50 -4.18 19.11 -0.52
C ASN A 50 -2.91 19.10 0.34
N PRO A 51 -1.70 19.24 -0.23
CA PRO A 51 -0.46 18.97 0.49
C PRO A 51 -0.26 19.87 1.71
N LEU A 52 -0.64 21.15 1.62
CA LEU A 52 -0.48 22.13 2.70
C LEU A 52 -1.35 21.84 3.93
N LYS A 53 -2.34 20.93 3.84
CA LYS A 53 -3.08 20.41 5.00
C LYS A 53 -2.22 19.46 5.85
N TRP A 54 -1.21 18.85 5.25
CA TRP A 54 -0.46 17.73 5.84
C TRP A 54 1.01 18.04 6.12
N VAL A 55 1.53 19.14 5.57
CA VAL A 55 2.91 19.58 5.76
C VAL A 55 2.95 21.04 6.16
N SER A 56 4.06 21.47 6.77
CA SER A 56 4.26 22.88 7.10
C SER A 56 4.24 23.76 5.84
N PRO A 57 3.61 24.95 5.88
CA PRO A 57 3.68 25.92 4.78
C PRO A 57 5.11 26.45 4.57
N GLU A 58 6.00 26.28 5.55
CA GLU A 58 7.42 26.67 5.46
C GLU A 58 8.28 25.59 4.77
N LEU A 59 7.69 24.44 4.38
CA LEU A 59 8.42 23.37 3.72
C LEU A 59 9.01 23.87 2.38
N PRO A 60 10.31 23.67 2.11
CA PRO A 60 10.92 24.10 0.86
C PRO A 60 10.20 23.50 -0.35
N GLU A 61 9.99 24.31 -1.40
CA GLU A 61 9.26 23.92 -2.62
C GLU A 61 9.81 22.63 -3.24
N ARG A 62 11.14 22.46 -3.25
CA ARG A 62 11.78 21.22 -3.74
C ARG A 62 11.35 19.99 -2.95
N GLN A 63 11.22 20.10 -1.64
CA GLN A 63 10.80 18.99 -0.77
C GLN A 63 9.31 18.71 -0.97
N LEU A 64 8.49 19.76 -1.03
CA LEU A 64 7.06 19.65 -1.33
C LEU A 64 6.83 18.92 -2.68
N SER A 65 7.55 19.34 -3.71
CA SER A 65 7.50 18.73 -5.04
C SER A 65 7.92 17.26 -5.00
N HIS A 66 8.97 16.90 -4.26
CA HIS A 66 9.36 15.50 -4.09
C HIS A 66 8.27 14.67 -3.40
N LEU A 67 7.63 15.21 -2.36
CA LEU A 67 6.56 14.52 -1.64
C LEU A 67 5.36 14.24 -2.57
N VAL A 68 4.89 15.28 -3.26
CA VAL A 68 3.71 15.22 -4.14
C VAL A 68 3.96 14.35 -5.37
N ASN A 69 5.11 14.51 -6.03
CA ASN A 69 5.34 13.92 -7.35
C ASN A 69 6.04 12.56 -7.32
N GLN A 70 6.65 12.18 -6.20
CA GLN A 70 7.47 10.95 -6.13
C GLN A 70 7.10 10.10 -4.92
N TYR A 71 7.20 10.65 -3.71
CA TYR A 71 7.11 9.84 -2.49
C TYR A 71 5.68 9.34 -2.22
N TRP A 72 4.69 10.22 -2.14
CA TRP A 72 3.30 9.78 -1.87
C TRP A 72 2.71 8.92 -2.99
N PRO A 73 2.96 9.19 -4.30
CA PRO A 73 2.57 8.27 -5.36
C PRO A 73 3.21 6.88 -5.22
N LYS A 74 4.49 6.80 -4.84
CA LYS A 74 5.17 5.53 -4.57
C LYS A 74 4.53 4.78 -3.39
N GLU A 75 4.16 5.49 -2.33
CA GLU A 75 3.48 4.87 -1.18
C GLU A 75 2.09 4.34 -1.56
N ILE A 76 1.32 5.06 -2.38
CA ILE A 76 0.05 4.56 -2.92
C ILE A 76 0.26 3.26 -3.70
N ALA A 77 1.30 3.19 -4.55
CA ALA A 77 1.63 1.96 -5.27
C ALA A 77 1.97 0.82 -4.30
N ASN A 78 2.79 1.08 -3.28
CA ASN A 78 3.14 0.09 -2.25
C ASN A 78 1.91 -0.47 -1.53
N PHE A 79 1.01 0.40 -1.07
CA PHE A 79 -0.20 -0.03 -0.37
C PHE A 79 -1.16 -0.77 -1.30
N THR A 80 -1.26 -0.37 -2.57
CA THR A 80 -2.08 -1.06 -3.57
C THR A 80 -1.58 -2.47 -3.82
N GLU A 81 -0.27 -2.65 -4.01
CA GLU A 81 0.37 -3.97 -4.15
C GLU A 81 0.14 -4.84 -2.90
N GLN A 82 0.22 -4.26 -1.69
CA GLN A 82 -0.07 -4.98 -0.45
C GLN A 82 -1.54 -5.36 -0.32
N ILE A 83 -2.48 -4.50 -0.73
CA ILE A 83 -3.91 -4.83 -0.76
C ILE A 83 -4.15 -6.02 -1.70
N GLU A 84 -3.57 -5.99 -2.90
CA GLU A 84 -3.68 -7.08 -3.88
C GLU A 84 -3.18 -8.42 -3.29
N ILE A 85 -2.07 -8.40 -2.56
CA ILE A 85 -1.55 -9.59 -1.85
C ILE A 85 -2.55 -10.10 -0.83
N LEU A 86 -3.11 -9.23 0.02
CA LEU A 86 -4.07 -9.63 1.05
C LEU A 86 -5.38 -10.15 0.46
N GLU A 87 -5.86 -9.55 -0.64
CA GLU A 87 -7.06 -10.00 -1.35
C GLU A 87 -6.87 -11.42 -1.91
N GLN A 88 -5.67 -11.75 -2.42
CA GLN A 88 -5.35 -13.12 -2.86
C GLN A 88 -5.27 -14.11 -1.70
N ILE A 89 -4.69 -13.71 -0.55
CA ILE A 89 -4.70 -14.56 0.66
C ILE A 89 -6.14 -14.91 1.07
N LEU A 90 -7.07 -13.95 1.00
CA LEU A 90 -8.48 -14.21 1.31
C LEU A 90 -9.13 -15.16 0.30
N ALA A 91 -8.85 -14.97 -1.00
CA ALA A 91 -9.39 -15.82 -2.06
C ALA A 91 -8.90 -17.29 -1.93
N GLU A 92 -7.66 -17.51 -1.52
CA GLU A 92 -7.14 -18.87 -1.27
C GLU A 92 -7.72 -19.51 0.01
N ALA A 93 -8.20 -18.70 0.97
CA ALA A 93 -8.74 -19.17 2.25
C ALA A 93 -10.25 -19.49 2.21
N ASP A 94 -10.97 -19.09 1.16
CA ASP A 94 -12.39 -19.35 0.93
C ASP A 94 -12.59 -20.09 -0.43
N PRO A 95 -12.25 -21.39 -0.50
CA PRO A 95 -12.22 -22.17 -1.74
C PRO A 95 -13.60 -22.57 -2.29
#